data_AF-A0A125W8F2-F1
#
_entry.id   AF-A0A125W8F2-F1
#
_cell.length_a   1.000
_cell.length_b   1.000
_cell.length_c   1.000
_cell.angle_alpha   90.00
_cell.angle_beta   90.00
_cell.angle_gamma   90.00
#
_symmetry.space_group_name_H-M   'P 1'
#
loop_
_entity.id
_entity.type
_entity.pdbx_description
1 polymer ?
#
loop_
_entity_poly.entity_id
_entity_poly.type
_entity_poly.pdbx_seq_one_letter_code
_entity_poly.pdbx_strand_id
1 'polypeptide(L)' 'MILKHYHSYIVKLCLTNGFNEAEQFITYVDEYMLRQLEIKLIEAILKFKIN' A
#
# COMPACT_ATOMS: atom_id res chain seq x y z
N MET A 1 13.25 -7.77 5.36
CA MET A 1 13.17 -6.82 4.23
C MET A 1 12.23 -5.69 4.62
N ILE A 2 12.64 -4.44 4.42
CA ILE A 2 11.93 -3.23 4.89
C ILE A 2 10.47 -3.13 4.44
N LEU A 3 10.15 -3.63 3.24
CA LEU A 3 8.78 -3.72 2.73
C LEU A 3 7.89 -4.56 3.64
N LYS A 4 8.36 -5.73 4.11
CA LYS A 4 7.60 -6.57 5.04
C LYS A 4 7.33 -5.88 6.37
N HIS A 5 8.23 -4.99 6.81
CA HIS A 5 8.07 -4.24 8.06
C HIS A 5 6.94 -3.21 7.96
N TYR A 6 6.82 -2.51 6.83
CA TYR A 6 5.78 -1.50 6.61
C TYR A 6 4.50 -2.04 5.97
N HIS A 7 4.49 -3.29 5.50
CA HIS A 7 3.38 -3.85 4.71
C HIS A 7 2.02 -3.68 5.39
N SER A 8 1.87 -4.06 6.67
CA SER A 8 0.60 -3.93 7.39
C SER A 8 0.12 -2.48 7.52
N TYR A 9 1.05 -1.52 7.58
CA TYR A 9 0.71 -0.10 7.61
C TYR A 9 0.28 0.41 6.23
N ILE A 10 1.02 0.04 5.18
CA ILE A 10 0.68 0.41 3.80
C ILE A 10 -0.68 -0.17 3.41
N VAL A 11 -0.94 -1.45 3.73
CA VAL A 11 -2.24 -2.10 3.48
C VAL A 11 -3.39 -1.31 4.12
N LYS A 12 -3.22 -0.84 5.36
CA LYS A 12 -4.23 -0.01 6.03
C LYS A 12 -4.50 1.32 5.32
N LEU A 13 -3.47 1.95 4.76
CA LEU A 13 -3.62 3.19 3.99
C LEU A 13 -4.31 2.98 2.64
N CYS A 14 -4.27 1.76 2.11
CA CYS A 14 -4.88 1.39 0.85
C CYS A 14 -6.29 0.80 0.99
N LEU A 15 -6.85 0.77 2.20
CA LEU A 15 -8.23 0.35 2.39
C LEU A 15 -9.17 1.37 1.77
N THR A 16 -10.01 0.89 0.86
CA THR A 16 -11.06 1.67 0.22
C THR A 16 -12.37 0.92 0.28
N ASN A 17 -13.47 1.64 0.12
CA ASN A 17 -14.81 1.06 0.07
C ASN A 17 -15.33 1.09 -1.36
N GLY A 18 -16.07 0.05 -1.75
CA GLY A 18 -16.74 0.00 -3.04
C GLY A 18 -17.67 -1.19 -3.14
N PHE A 19 -18.18 -1.45 -4.33
CA PHE A 19 -19.05 -2.57 -4.61
C PHE A 19 -18.25 -3.69 -5.28
N ASN A 20 -18.46 -4.93 -4.82
CA ASN A 20 -17.96 -6.09 -5.55
C ASN A 20 -18.87 -6.42 -6.74
N GLU A 21 -18.52 -7.48 -7.48
CA GLU A 21 -19.29 -7.97 -8.64
C GLU A 21 -20.73 -8.39 -8.30
N ALA A 22 -21.00 -8.69 -7.02
CA ALA A 22 -22.32 -9.03 -6.50
C ALA A 22 -23.08 -7.82 -5.92
N GLU A 23 -22.65 -6.59 -6.24
CA GLU A 23 -23.21 -5.32 -5.74
C GLU A 23 -23.21 -5.18 -4.21
N GLN A 24 -22.36 -5.95 -3.52
CA GLN A 24 -22.20 -5.84 -2.08
C GLN A 24 -21.18 -4.76 -1.75
N PHE A 25 -21.55 -3.87 -0.83
CA PHE A 25 -20.62 -2.87 -0.30
C PHE A 25 -19.57 -3.56 0.57
N ILE A 26 -18.31 -3.49 0.15
CA ILE A 26 -17.18 -4.11 0.82
C ILE A 26 -16.03 -3.11 1.01
N THR A 27 -15.20 -3.40 2.00
CA THR A 27 -13.87 -2.78 2.12
C THR A 27 -12.85 -3.71 1.48
N TYR A 28 -12.01 -3.17 0.60
CA TYR A 28 -10.94 -3.91 -0.07
C TYR A 28 -9.66 -3.08 -0.11
N VAL A 29 -8.55 -3.73 -0.44
CA VAL A 29 -7.26 -3.06 -0.64
C VAL A 29 -7.18 -2.59 -2.07
N ASP A 30 -6.97 -1.30 -2.29
CA ASP A 30 -6.60 -0.75 -3.59
C ASP A 30 -5.18 -1.22 -3.93
N GLU A 31 -5.09 -2.24 -4.79
CA GLU A 31 -3.82 -2.84 -5.21
C GLU A 31 -2.93 -1.88 -5.99
N TYR A 32 -3.52 -0.94 -6.74
CA TYR A 32 -2.76 0.07 -7.46
C TYR A 32 -2.09 1.02 -6.46
N MET A 33 -2.83 1.51 -5.48
CA MET A 33 -2.30 2.37 -4.43
C MET A 33 -1.24 1.65 -3.59
N LEU A 34 -1.47 0.38 -3.25
CA LEU A 34 -0.52 -0.46 -2.53
C LEU A 34 0.82 -0.51 -3.26
N ARG A 35 0.79 -0.83 -4.57
CA ARG A 35 2.00 -0.90 -5.39
C ARG A 35 2.71 0.45 -5.51
N GLN A 36 1.96 1.55 -5.65
CA GLN A 36 2.54 2.89 -5.70
C GLN A 36 3.25 3.26 -4.38
N LEU A 37 2.66 2.93 -3.23
CA LEU A 37 3.28 3.21 -1.93
C LEU A 37 4.51 2.35 -1.67
N GLU A 38 4.49 1.07 -2.06
CA GLU A 38 5.66 0.20 -1.99
C GLU A 38 6.83 0.74 -2.84
N ILE A 39 6.55 1.19 -4.07
CA ILE A 39 7.55 1.82 -4.95
C ILE A 39 8.12 3.08 -4.29
N LYS A 40 7.26 3.97 -3.79
CA LYS A 40 7.70 5.21 -3.10
C LYS A 40 8.58 4.93 -1.89
N LEU A 41 8.26 3.89 -1.12
CA LEU A 41 9.07 3.47 0.03
C LEU A 41 10.46 2.99 -0.42
N ILE A 42 10.54 2.15 -1.46
CA ILE A 42 11.83 1.71 -2.02
C ILE A 42 12.64 2.91 -2.48
N GLU A 43 12.03 3.83 -3.25
CA GLU A 43 12.72 5.03 -3.74
C GLU A 43 13.24 5.91 -2.60
N ALA A 44 12.45 6.11 -1.55
CA ALA A 44 12.85 6.91 -0.40
C ALA A 44 14.06 6.29 0.31
N ILE A 45 14.07 4.96 0.45
CA ILE A 45 15.19 4.22 1.06
C ILE A 45 16.44 4.31 0.20
N LEU A 46 16.32 4.17 -1.13
CA LEU A 46 17.46 4.29 -2.04
C LEU A 46 18.05 5.70 -2.06
N LYS A 47 17.21 6.73 -1.86
CA LYS A 47 17.64 8.14 -1.77
C LYS A 47 18.17 8.51 -0.39
N PHE A 48 17.92 7.69 0.64
CA PHE A 48 18.34 7.97 2.00
C PHE A 48 19.87 7.86 2.11
N LYS A 49 20.54 9.00 2.30
CA LYS A 49 21.97 9.06 2.60
C LYS A 49 22.16 9.20 4.10
N ILE A 50 22.95 8.29 4.68
CA ILE A 50 23.47 8.45 6.03
C ILE A 50 24.68 9.39 5.90
N ASN A 51 24.58 10.57 6.50
CA ASN A 51 25.72 11.49 6.65
C ASN A 51 26.65 10.99 7.75
#